data_AF-A0ABD5DJ03-F1
#
_entry.id   AF-A0ABD5DJ03-F1
#
_cell.length_a   1.000
_cell.length_b   1.000
_cell.length_c   1.000
_cell.angle_alpha   90.00
_cell.angle_beta   90.00
_cell.angle_gamma   90.00
#
_symmetry.space_group_name_H-M   'P 1'
#
loop_
_entity.id
_entity.type
_entity.pdbx_description
1 polymer ?
#
loop_
_entity_poly.entity_id
_entity_poly.type
_entity_poly.pdbx_seq_one_letter_code
_entity_poly.pdbx_strand_id
1 'polypeptide(L)' 'MLREDVLAEAIKILEIEGIANTSLEMVAERVSCPTSDLKRFWPDREALLYDA' A
#
# COMPACT_ATOMS: atom_id res chain seq x y z
N MET A 1 -3.35 13.08 -5.47
CA MET A 1 -3.48 11.96 -4.53
C MET A 1 -2.29 11.98 -3.60
N LEU A 2 -2.50 11.91 -2.30
CA LEU A 2 -1.43 12.06 -1.31
C LEU A 2 -0.94 10.68 -0.89
N ARG A 3 0.37 10.53 -0.72
CA ARG A 3 1.00 9.31 -0.16
C ARG A 3 0.33 8.89 1.15
N GLU A 4 -0.13 9.87 1.93
CA GLU A 4 -0.71 9.70 3.26
C GLU A 4 -2.02 8.90 3.20
N ASP A 5 -2.83 9.12 2.16
CA ASP A 5 -4.11 8.42 1.95
C ASP A 5 -3.85 6.95 1.62
N VAL A 6 -2.85 6.71 0.77
CA VAL A 6 -2.40 5.34 0.44
C VAL A 6 -1.87 4.63 1.66
N LEU A 7 -1.03 5.30 2.44
CA LEU A 7 -0.41 4.73 3.62
C LEU A 7 -1.47 4.34 4.65
N ALA A 8 -2.45 5.21 4.89
CA ALA A 8 -3.56 4.92 5.79
C ALA A 8 -4.38 3.70 5.33
N GLU A 9 -4.61 3.56 4.03
CA GLU A 9 -5.35 2.42 3.49
C GLU A 9 -4.50 1.14 3.47
N ALA A 10 -3.19 1.26 3.23
CA ALA A 10 -2.24 0.16 3.41
C ALA A 10 -2.27 -0.33 4.85
N ILE A 11 -2.08 0.54 5.85
CA ILE A 11 -2.10 0.18 7.28
C ILE A 11 -3.38 -0.57 7.64
N LYS A 12 -4.55 -0.10 7.20
CA LYS A 12 -5.82 -0.83 7.42
C LYS A 12 -5.80 -2.24 6.82
N ILE A 13 -5.25 -2.41 5.63
CA ILE A 13 -5.12 -3.75 5.01
C ILE A 13 -4.14 -4.60 5.82
N LEU A 14 -3.02 -4.02 6.27
CA LEU A 14 -2.08 -4.71 7.16
C LEU A 14 -2.72 -5.13 8.49
N GLU A 15 -3.62 -4.32 9.05
CA GLU A 15 -4.36 -4.66 10.27
C GLU A 15 -5.43 -5.75 10.05
N ILE A 16 -6.09 -5.77 8.88
CA ILE A 16 -7.18 -6.70 8.57
C ILE A 16 -6.66 -8.05 8.05
N GLU A 17 -5.80 -8.02 7.02
CA GLU A 17 -5.27 -9.19 6.33
C GLU A 17 -3.97 -9.69 6.98
N GLY A 18 -3.25 -8.83 7.70
CA GLY A 18 -1.92 -9.11 8.25
C GLY A 18 -0.79 -8.77 7.26
N ILE A 19 0.39 -8.46 7.81
CA ILE A 19 1.63 -8.16 7.06
C ILE A 19 1.98 -9.25 6.03
N ALA A 20 1.61 -10.51 6.29
CA ALA A 20 1.94 -11.64 5.44
C ALA A 20 1.06 -11.74 4.18
N ASN A 21 -0.20 -11.29 4.23
CA ASN A 21 -1.14 -11.32 3.08
C ASN A 21 -1.21 -9.99 2.34
N THR A 22 -0.79 -8.90 2.97
CA THR A 22 -0.91 -7.57 2.36
C THR A 22 0.07 -7.42 1.20
N SER A 23 -0.46 -7.08 0.02
CA SER A 23 0.32 -6.86 -1.21
C SER A 23 0.09 -5.46 -1.76
N LEU A 24 1.09 -4.93 -2.49
CA LEU A 24 0.99 -3.59 -3.10
C LEU A 24 -0.22 -3.48 -4.03
N GLU A 25 -0.60 -4.59 -4.66
CA GLU A 25 -1.79 -4.73 -5.52
C GLU A 25 -3.10 -4.52 -4.76
N MET A 26 -3.26 -5.11 -3.56
CA MET A 26 -4.45 -4.90 -2.72
C MET A 26 -4.62 -3.44 -2.34
N VAL A 27 -3.52 -2.77 -1.99
CA VAL A 27 -3.53 -1.34 -1.65
C VAL A 27 -3.96 -0.55 -2.88
N ALA A 28 -3.40 -0.86 -4.05
CA ALA A 28 -3.73 -0.24 -5.32
C ALA A 28 -5.23 -0.35 -5.66
N GLU A 29 -5.79 -1.55 -5.52
CA GLU A 29 -7.21 -1.77 -5.74
C GLU A 29 -8.08 -0.96 -4.76
N ARG A 30 -7.68 -0.91 -3.48
CA ARG A 30 -8.42 -0.22 -2.42
C ARG A 30 -8.44 1.30 -2.61
N VAL A 31 -7.31 1.86 -3.02
CA VAL A 31 -7.17 3.30 -3.32
C VAL A 31 -7.61 3.64 -4.74
N SER A 32 -8.12 2.65 -5.49
CA SER A 32 -8.52 2.75 -6.90
C SER A 32 -7.44 3.42 -7.77
N CYS A 33 -6.19 3.04 -7.54
CA CYS A 33 -5.04 3.56 -8.27
C CYS A 33 -4.18 2.44 -8.83
N PRO A 34 -3.49 2.69 -9.94
CA PRO A 34 -2.62 1.68 -10.53
C PRO A 34 -1.40 1.46 -9.61
N THR A 35 -1.00 0.20 -9.47
CA THR A 35 0.24 -0.18 -8.78
C THR A 35 1.48 0.51 -9.36
N SER A 36 1.43 0.96 -10.62
CA SER A 36 2.52 1.72 -11.23
C SER A 36 2.74 3.09 -10.59
N ASP A 37 1.67 3.76 -10.13
CA ASP A 37 1.77 5.00 -9.37
C ASP A 37 2.25 4.73 -7.95
N LEU A 38 1.81 3.63 -7.33
CA LEU A 38 2.34 3.21 -6.02
C LEU A 38 3.82 2.87 -6.08
N LYS A 39 4.26 2.16 -7.13
CA LYS A 39 5.68 1.80 -7.37
C LYS A 39 6.59 3.00 -7.55
N ARG A 40 6.05 4.18 -7.90
CA ARG A 40 6.83 5.43 -7.92
C ARG A 40 7.20 5.92 -6.53
N PHE A 41 6.38 5.61 -5.52
CA PHE A 41 6.62 5.99 -4.12
C PHE A 41 7.24 4.83 -3.34
N TRP A 42 6.66 3.64 -3.46
CA TRP A 42 7.10 2.40 -2.83
C TRP A 42 7.35 1.34 -3.91
N PRO A 43 8.60 1.20 -4.38
CA PRO A 43 8.93 0.26 -5.46
C PRO A 43 8.59 -1.20 -5.09
N ASP A 44 8.65 -1.51 -3.80
CA ASP A 44 8.42 -2.84 -3.24
C ASP A 44 7.54 -2.80 -1.98
N ARG A 45 6.96 -3.95 -1.63
CA ARG A 45 6.18 -4.12 -0.38
C ARG A 45 6.98 -3.71 0.85
N GLU A 46 8.28 -4.01 0.87
CA GLU A 46 9.16 -3.65 1.98
C GLU A 46 9.27 -2.14 2.17
N ALA A 47 9.31 -1.36 1.08
CA ALA A 47 9.33 0.09 1.15
C ALA A 47 8.02 0.63 1.74
N LEU A 48 6.88 0.05 1.35
CA LEU A 48 5.58 0.39 1.92
C LEU A 48 5.52 0.04 3.41
N LEU A 49 5.99 -1.15 3.79
CA LEU A 49 6.07 -1.61 5.19
C LEU A 49 7.01 -0.77 6.07
N TYR A 50 8.04 -0.18 5.48
CA TYR A 50 8.97 0.68 6.21
C TYR A 50 8.37 2.08 6.47
N ASP A 51 7.51 2.55 5.56
CA ASP A 51 6.87 3.85 5.64
C ASP A 51 5.55 3.81 6.43
N ALA A 52 4.87 2.65 6.46
CA ALA A 52 3.60 2.36 7.14
C ALA A 52 3.77 2.05 8.64
#